data_AF-A0A0L6W8N8-F1
#
_entry.id   AF-A0A0L6W8N8-F1
#
_cell.length_a   1.000
_cell.length_b   1.000
_cell.length_c   1.000
_cell.angle_alpha   90.00
_cell.angle_beta   90.00
_cell.angle_gamma   90.00
#
_symmetry.space_group_name_H-M   'P 1'
#
loop_
_entity.id
_entity.type
_entity.pdbx_description
1 polymer ?
#
loop_
_entity_poly.entity_id
_entity_poly.type
_entity_poly.pdbx_seq_one_letter_code
_entity_poly.pdbx_strand_id
1 'polypeptide(L)'
;MNTNGGSVVPVQGPQAAAEFIPPITAVAANGTSIVTPTSLCTCFPDIKAVVIMAIIMHEFKAADLHKLDPINQDKEVTYTFNGMTNHEISNCTTKKYKSPFSVIVPLQHYFNVLGFHLPRSNNIPFVFYEYTAHLIELIAEFEWSAVFQYYSVFFNCHQLEMAVGDYSGWEIPAMDLLSKHVYAYRKAMPGKQPRTAGNMCTSNPTDICHKYNEGKCTMTPCPWGCPHSCTTCGKTDHGKHQHKN
;
A
#
# COMPACT_ATOMS: atom_id res chain seq x y z
N MET A 1 -23.29 55.49 71.75
CA MET A 1 -23.72 55.36 70.34
C MET A 1 -22.72 54.44 69.63
N ASN A 2 -23.23 53.30 69.13
CA ASN A 2 -22.85 52.43 67.99
C ASN A 2 -21.36 52.01 67.85
N THR A 3 -20.95 50.74 67.98
CA THR A 3 -21.18 49.46 67.23
C THR A 3 -20.47 49.30 65.86
N ASN A 4 -19.81 48.14 65.73
CA ASN A 4 -19.35 47.42 64.53
C ASN A 4 -18.20 48.05 63.70
N GLY A 5 -17.26 47.33 63.10
CA GLY A 5 -17.12 45.91 62.76
C GLY A 5 -16.40 45.83 61.40
N GLY A 6 -15.45 44.91 61.20
CA GLY A 6 -14.77 44.71 59.91
C GLY A 6 -13.40 44.02 60.11
N SER A 7 -13.32 42.70 60.10
CA SER A 7 -13.21 41.79 58.93
C SER A 7 -11.78 41.67 58.42
N VAL A 8 -11.22 40.47 58.67
CA VAL A 8 -9.88 40.00 58.33
C VAL A 8 -9.87 39.51 56.88
N VAL A 9 -8.90 39.96 56.09
CA VAL A 9 -8.55 39.33 54.80
C VAL A 9 -7.13 38.79 54.93
N PRO A 10 -6.88 37.47 54.73
CA PRO A 10 -5.52 37.00 54.55
C PRO A 10 -5.10 37.06 53.08
N VAL A 11 -3.84 37.46 52.91
CA VAL A 11 -3.07 37.55 51.67
C VAL A 11 -2.96 36.18 51.00
N GLN A 12 -3.32 36.11 49.72
CA GLN A 12 -3.19 34.92 48.89
C GLN A 12 -1.83 34.97 48.16
N GLY A 13 -0.91 34.09 48.57
CA GLY A 13 0.36 33.84 47.87
C GLY A 13 0.17 32.97 46.62
N PRO A 14 1.16 32.93 45.71
CA PRO A 14 1.03 32.28 44.42
C PRO A 14 1.06 30.74 44.56
N GLN A 15 0.02 30.07 44.07
CA GLN A 15 -0.03 28.61 43.98
C GLN A 15 0.91 28.11 42.88
N ALA A 16 1.93 27.36 43.30
CA ALA A 16 2.74 26.52 42.44
C ALA A 16 1.99 25.23 42.07
N ALA A 17 2.19 24.81 40.83
CA ALA A 17 1.66 23.60 40.23
C ALA A 17 2.13 22.31 40.92
N ALA A 18 1.25 21.33 41.00
CA ALA A 18 1.48 19.96 40.54
C ALA A 18 0.26 19.09 40.87
N GLU A 19 -0.43 18.62 39.83
CA GLU A 19 -1.43 17.56 39.91
C GLU A 19 -0.81 16.30 40.51
N PHE A 20 -1.49 15.75 41.51
CA PHE A 20 -1.14 14.48 42.13
C PHE A 20 -1.60 13.34 41.21
N ILE A 21 -0.73 12.88 40.31
CA ILE A 21 -0.96 11.65 39.54
C ILE A 21 -0.52 10.46 40.41
N PRO A 22 -1.38 9.47 40.69
CA PRO A 22 -0.96 8.30 41.45
C PRO A 22 0.03 7.44 40.65
N PRO A 23 0.99 6.77 41.31
CA PRO A 23 1.97 5.93 40.63
C PRO A 23 1.28 4.69 40.06
N ILE A 24 1.33 4.54 38.73
CA ILE A 24 1.02 3.28 38.07
C ILE A 24 2.14 2.31 38.46
N THR A 25 1.83 1.37 39.36
CA THR A 25 2.68 0.23 39.66
C THR A 25 2.83 -0.59 38.39
N ALA A 26 3.95 -0.42 37.69
CA ALA A 26 4.35 -1.28 36.58
C ALA A 26 4.66 -2.67 37.13
N VAL A 27 3.67 -3.56 37.10
CA VAL A 27 3.93 -5.00 37.21
C VAL A 27 4.57 -5.41 35.88
N ALA A 28 5.88 -5.66 35.92
CA ALA A 28 6.62 -6.29 34.85
C ALA A 28 6.06 -7.70 34.60
N ALA A 29 5.11 -7.79 33.67
CA ALA A 29 4.71 -9.07 33.09
C ALA A 29 5.57 -9.29 31.83
N ASN A 30 6.69 -9.99 32.01
CA ASN A 30 7.50 -10.56 30.94
C ASN A 30 6.75 -11.72 30.25
N GLY A 31 5.55 -11.44 29.75
CA GLY A 31 4.75 -12.34 28.94
C GLY A 31 4.62 -11.75 27.55
N THR A 32 5.20 -12.42 26.56
CA THR A 32 4.86 -12.24 25.14
C THR A 32 3.41 -12.65 24.97
N SER A 33 2.45 -11.77 25.26
CA SER A 33 1.02 -12.03 25.04
C SER A 33 0.77 -11.95 23.54
N ILE A 34 1.11 -13.04 22.85
CA ILE A 34 0.58 -13.36 21.54
C ILE A 34 -0.93 -13.56 21.76
N VAL A 35 -1.74 -12.72 21.12
CA VAL A 35 -3.19 -12.92 21.13
C VAL A 35 -3.47 -14.29 20.53
N THR A 36 -4.16 -15.14 21.28
CA THR A 36 -4.43 -16.51 20.82
C THR A 36 -5.32 -16.49 19.58
N PRO A 37 -5.14 -17.43 18.63
CA PRO A 37 -5.96 -17.54 17.42
C PRO A 37 -7.48 -17.53 17.71
N THR A 38 -7.89 -18.06 18.86
CA THR A 38 -9.28 -18.08 19.33
C THR A 38 -9.86 -16.68 19.53
N SER A 39 -9.08 -15.72 20.04
CA SER A 39 -9.55 -14.33 20.21
C SER A 39 -9.64 -13.59 18.87
N LEU A 40 -8.77 -13.91 17.91
CA LEU A 40 -8.81 -13.32 16.56
C LEU A 40 -10.07 -13.75 15.80
N CYS A 41 -10.46 -15.02 15.88
CA CYS A 41 -11.69 -15.51 15.26
C CYS A 41 -12.96 -14.80 15.79
N THR A 42 -12.96 -14.34 17.05
CA THR A 42 -14.06 -13.55 17.60
C THR A 42 -14.09 -12.13 17.07
N CYS A 43 -12.92 -11.52 16.83
CA CYS A 43 -12.82 -10.16 16.29
C CYS A 43 -13.04 -10.09 14.77
N PHE A 44 -12.81 -11.19 14.06
CA PHE A 44 -12.95 -11.30 12.61
C PHE A 44 -13.84 -12.50 12.23
N PRO A 45 -15.13 -12.49 12.61
CA PRO A 45 -16.03 -13.63 12.38
C PRO A 45 -16.26 -13.94 10.90
N ASP A 46 -16.13 -12.92 10.04
CA ASP A 46 -16.33 -13.04 8.59
C ASP A 46 -15.10 -13.63 7.86
N ILE A 47 -14.00 -13.90 8.58
CA ILE A 47 -12.79 -14.48 8.02
C ILE A 47 -12.64 -15.90 8.53
N LYS A 48 -12.59 -16.87 7.60
CA LYS A 48 -12.37 -18.29 7.94
C LYS A 48 -11.12 -18.45 8.82
N ALA A 49 -11.20 -19.23 9.89
CA ALA A 49 -10.10 -19.41 10.85
C ALA A 49 -8.78 -19.86 10.18
N VAL A 50 -8.86 -20.70 9.14
CA VAL A 50 -7.68 -21.13 8.36
C VAL A 50 -6.99 -19.96 7.64
N VAL A 51 -7.75 -18.96 7.20
CA VAL A 51 -7.21 -17.74 6.58
C VAL A 51 -6.54 -16.88 7.63
N ILE A 52 -7.16 -16.69 8.80
CA ILE A 52 -6.55 -15.98 9.93
C ILE A 52 -5.21 -16.64 10.30
N MET A 53 -5.19 -17.97 10.41
CA MET A 53 -3.98 -18.74 10.70
C MET A 53 -2.89 -18.50 9.65
N ALA A 54 -3.23 -18.56 8.36
CA ALA A 54 -2.27 -18.30 7.29
C ALA A 54 -1.71 -16.86 7.34
N ILE A 55 -2.48 -15.87 7.79
CA ILE A 55 -2.02 -14.49 7.95
C ILE A 55 -1.01 -14.38 9.08
N ILE A 56 -1.35 -14.89 10.27
CA ILE A 56 -0.47 -14.78 11.45
C ILE A 56 0.81 -15.60 11.32
N MET A 57 0.76 -16.68 10.53
CA MET A 57 1.94 -17.50 10.20
C MET A 57 2.72 -16.95 9.00
N HIS A 58 2.30 -15.83 8.41
CA HIS A 58 2.94 -15.22 7.22
C HIS A 58 3.02 -16.17 6.00
N GLU A 59 2.03 -17.06 5.85
CA GLU A 59 1.93 -18.01 4.74
C GLU A 59 0.91 -17.57 3.65
N PHE A 60 0.12 -16.53 3.93
CA PHE A 60 -1.00 -16.09 3.10
C PHE A 60 -0.59 -15.39 1.80
N LYS A 61 -0.86 -15.92 0.61
CA LYS A 61 -0.33 -15.32 -0.64
C LYS A 61 -1.19 -14.17 -1.20
N ALA A 62 -0.56 -13.29 -1.99
CA ALA A 62 -1.26 -12.20 -2.68
C ALA A 62 -2.44 -12.71 -3.54
N ALA A 63 -2.28 -13.88 -4.17
CA ALA A 63 -3.32 -14.52 -4.97
C ALA A 63 -4.57 -14.92 -4.16
N ASP A 64 -4.42 -15.07 -2.84
CA ASP A 64 -5.48 -15.46 -1.91
C ASP A 64 -6.17 -14.26 -1.25
N LEU A 65 -5.67 -13.04 -1.48
CA LEU A 65 -6.21 -11.82 -0.86
C LEU A 65 -7.72 -11.65 -1.04
N HIS A 66 -8.27 -12.10 -2.17
CA HIS A 66 -9.72 -12.08 -2.43
C HIS A 66 -10.55 -12.87 -1.41
N LYS A 67 -9.96 -13.82 -0.66
CA LYS A 67 -10.64 -14.55 0.43
C LYS A 67 -11.01 -13.63 1.60
N LEU A 68 -10.38 -12.46 1.68
CA LEU A 68 -10.65 -11.42 2.69
C LEU A 68 -11.66 -10.37 2.21
N ASP A 69 -12.22 -10.51 1.00
CA ASP A 69 -13.28 -9.63 0.50
C ASP A 69 -14.66 -10.22 0.86
N PRO A 70 -15.44 -9.58 1.75
CA PRO A 70 -16.79 -10.05 2.08
C PRO A 70 -17.70 -10.16 0.85
N ILE A 71 -17.51 -9.28 -0.14
CA ILE A 71 -18.34 -9.23 -1.36
C ILE A 71 -18.05 -10.42 -2.29
N ASN A 72 -16.85 -11.01 -2.21
CA ASN A 72 -16.48 -12.15 -3.04
C ASN A 72 -16.67 -13.50 -2.35
N GLN A 73 -16.86 -13.52 -1.02
CA GLN A 73 -17.18 -14.76 -0.31
C GLN A 73 -18.57 -15.30 -0.69
N ASP A 74 -19.57 -14.43 -0.84
CA ASP A 74 -20.94 -14.82 -1.21
C ASP A 74 -21.09 -15.32 -2.65
N LYS A 75 -20.09 -15.08 -3.50
CA LYS A 75 -20.12 -15.47 -4.92
C LYS A 75 -19.61 -16.89 -5.17
N GLU A 76 -19.14 -17.60 -4.14
CA GLU A 76 -18.93 -19.05 -4.19
C GLU A 76 -20.28 -19.78 -4.07
N VAL A 77 -21.26 -19.37 -4.89
CA VAL A 77 -22.59 -19.97 -4.93
C VAL A 77 -22.45 -21.33 -5.57
N THR A 78 -22.55 -22.37 -4.75
CA THR A 78 -22.62 -23.75 -5.20
C THR A 78 -23.96 -23.97 -5.89
N TYR A 79 -24.01 -23.91 -7.22
CA TYR A 79 -25.24 -24.22 -7.96
C TYR A 79 -25.30 -25.72 -8.25
N THR A 80 -26.16 -26.44 -7.54
CA THR A 80 -26.50 -27.83 -7.87
C THR A 80 -27.39 -27.85 -9.11
N PHE A 81 -26.83 -28.18 -10.27
CA PHE A 81 -27.59 -28.54 -11.47
C PHE A 81 -27.51 -30.06 -11.65
N ASN A 82 -28.67 -30.75 -11.68
CA ASN A 82 -28.78 -32.20 -11.88
C ASN A 82 -28.04 -33.10 -10.87
N GLY A 83 -28.00 -32.74 -9.58
CA GLY A 83 -27.41 -33.61 -8.54
C GLY A 83 -25.89 -33.77 -8.61
N MET A 84 -25.23 -33.01 -9.48
CA MET A 84 -23.78 -32.94 -9.60
C MET A 84 -23.34 -31.57 -9.07
N THR A 85 -22.60 -31.58 -7.96
CA THR A 85 -22.03 -30.37 -7.36
C THR A 85 -20.89 -29.89 -8.25
N ASN A 86 -21.20 -29.07 -9.24
CA ASN A 86 -20.17 -28.42 -10.05
C ASN A 86 -19.66 -27.21 -9.26
N HIS A 87 -18.50 -27.35 -8.62
CA HIS A 87 -17.73 -26.19 -8.22
C HIS A 87 -17.23 -25.52 -9.50
N GLU A 88 -17.90 -24.44 -9.93
CA GLU A 88 -17.29 -23.54 -10.90
C GLU A 88 -16.18 -22.79 -10.15
N ILE A 89 -15.05 -23.46 -9.96
CA ILE A 89 -13.80 -22.83 -9.56
C ILE A 89 -13.42 -21.97 -10.77
N SER A 90 -13.96 -20.75 -10.80
CA SER A 90 -13.54 -19.70 -11.72
C SER A 90 -12.09 -19.36 -11.39
N ASN A 91 -11.18 -20.21 -11.88
CA ASN A 91 -9.73 -20.16 -11.77
C ASN A 91 -9.12 -19.06 -12.64
N CYS A 92 -9.90 -18.04 -12.99
CA CYS A 92 -9.39 -16.87 -13.63
C CYS A 92 -9.07 -15.86 -12.52
N THR A 93 -7.85 -15.91 -11.98
CA THR A 93 -7.30 -14.87 -11.10
C THR A 93 -7.49 -13.47 -11.68
N THR A 94 -7.49 -13.34 -13.01
CA THR A 94 -7.81 -12.11 -13.76
C THR A 94 -9.26 -11.63 -13.62
N LYS A 95 -10.22 -12.49 -13.28
CA LYS A 95 -11.61 -12.08 -13.00
C LYS A 95 -11.80 -11.53 -11.59
N LYS A 96 -10.97 -11.95 -10.63
CA LYS A 96 -11.10 -11.60 -9.21
C LYS A 96 -10.56 -10.21 -8.90
N TYR A 97 -9.47 -9.81 -9.58
CA TYR A 97 -8.78 -8.55 -9.32
C TYR A 97 -9.00 -7.48 -10.40
N LYS A 98 -10.26 -7.26 -10.81
CA LYS A 98 -10.58 -6.33 -11.91
C LYS A 98 -10.45 -4.85 -11.56
N SER A 99 -10.43 -4.52 -10.28
CA SER A 99 -10.47 -3.14 -9.79
C SER A 99 -9.46 -2.94 -8.67
N PRO A 100 -8.80 -1.78 -8.54
CA PRO A 100 -7.94 -1.49 -7.40
C PRO A 100 -8.59 -1.79 -6.04
N PHE A 101 -9.89 -1.55 -5.90
CA PHE A 101 -10.64 -1.83 -4.66
C PHE A 101 -10.70 -3.32 -4.29
N SER A 102 -10.61 -4.22 -5.27
CA SER A 102 -10.54 -5.67 -5.03
C SER A 102 -9.21 -6.13 -4.40
N VAL A 103 -8.23 -5.22 -4.29
CA VAL A 103 -6.99 -5.42 -3.54
C VAL A 103 -6.95 -4.55 -2.29
N ILE A 104 -7.30 -3.27 -2.38
CA ILE A 104 -7.18 -2.33 -1.25
C ILE A 104 -8.06 -2.77 -0.08
N VAL A 105 -9.33 -3.12 -0.31
CA VAL A 105 -10.24 -3.51 0.78
C VAL A 105 -9.78 -4.80 1.46
N PRO A 106 -9.43 -5.87 0.74
CA PRO A 106 -8.99 -7.11 1.38
C PRO A 106 -7.60 -6.98 2.02
N LEU A 107 -6.73 -6.11 1.49
CA LEU A 107 -5.45 -5.74 2.09
C LEU A 107 -5.64 -5.03 3.44
N GLN A 108 -6.63 -4.16 3.57
CA GLN A 108 -6.94 -3.53 4.85
C GLN A 108 -7.36 -4.57 5.91
N HIS A 109 -8.15 -5.57 5.52
CA HIS A 109 -8.49 -6.68 6.41
C HIS A 109 -7.25 -7.51 6.81
N TYR A 110 -6.34 -7.76 5.87
CA TYR A 110 -5.07 -8.44 6.14
C TYR A 110 -4.28 -7.73 7.24
N PHE A 111 -4.07 -6.42 7.11
CA PHE A 111 -3.31 -5.64 8.09
C PHE A 111 -4.05 -5.44 9.41
N ASN A 112 -5.38 -5.38 9.42
CA ASN A 112 -6.16 -5.35 10.66
C ASN A 112 -5.98 -6.63 11.47
N VAL A 113 -6.03 -7.80 10.82
CA VAL A 113 -5.77 -9.10 11.48
C VAL A 113 -4.34 -9.10 12.06
N LEU A 114 -3.37 -8.67 11.26
CA LEU A 114 -1.97 -8.63 11.67
C LEU A 114 -1.70 -7.66 12.84
N GLY A 115 -2.27 -6.45 12.77
CA GLY A 115 -2.15 -5.44 13.83
C GLY A 115 -2.80 -5.88 15.14
N PHE A 116 -3.93 -6.60 15.07
CA PHE A 116 -4.57 -7.18 16.26
C PHE A 116 -3.74 -8.32 16.85
N HIS A 117 -3.10 -9.13 16.01
CA HIS A 117 -2.21 -10.21 16.45
C HIS A 117 -0.94 -9.70 17.14
N LEU A 118 -0.43 -8.54 16.69
CA LEU A 118 0.84 -7.95 17.13
C LEU A 118 0.64 -6.58 17.83
N PRO A 119 -0.09 -6.53 18.96
CA PRO A 119 -0.51 -5.26 19.59
C PRO A 119 0.63 -4.42 20.16
N ARG A 120 1.85 -4.98 20.27
CA ARG A 120 3.06 -4.26 20.73
C ARG A 120 3.92 -3.75 19.57
N SER A 121 3.57 -4.07 18.34
CA SER A 121 4.26 -3.53 17.16
C SER A 121 3.64 -2.20 16.78
N ASN A 122 4.24 -1.12 17.26
CA ASN A 122 3.75 0.24 17.03
C ASN A 122 3.87 0.68 15.56
N ASN A 123 4.64 -0.05 14.75
CA ASN A 123 4.99 0.36 13.40
C ASN A 123 4.02 -0.22 12.34
N ILE A 124 3.30 -1.30 12.62
CA ILE A 124 2.44 -1.96 11.61
C ILE A 124 1.39 -1.01 11.03
N PRO A 125 0.64 -0.21 11.82
CA PRO A 125 -0.34 0.72 11.27
C PRO A 125 0.30 1.79 10.38
N PHE A 126 1.49 2.28 10.76
CA PHE A 126 2.22 3.29 10.02
C PHE A 126 2.73 2.74 8.68
N VAL A 127 3.40 1.60 8.73
CA VAL A 127 3.90 0.87 7.57
C VAL A 127 2.76 0.53 6.59
N PHE A 128 1.60 0.10 7.10
CA PHE A 128 0.41 -0.14 6.28
C PHE A 128 -0.07 1.12 5.55
N TYR A 129 -0.09 2.26 6.26
CA TYR A 129 -0.53 3.53 5.69
C TYR A 129 0.39 3.97 4.55
N GLU A 130 1.70 3.98 4.78
CA GLU A 130 2.72 4.33 3.77
C GLU A 130 2.61 3.43 2.54
N TYR A 131 2.53 2.11 2.74
CA TYR A 131 2.37 1.16 1.66
C TYR A 131 1.09 1.38 0.85
N THR A 132 -0.03 1.64 1.53
CA THR A 132 -1.32 1.87 0.86
C THR A 132 -1.31 3.19 0.09
N ALA A 133 -0.72 4.25 0.66
CA ALA A 133 -0.54 5.53 -0.02
C ALA A 133 0.27 5.34 -1.30
N HIS A 134 1.41 4.66 -1.23
CA HIS A 134 2.23 4.35 -2.39
C HIS A 134 1.46 3.55 -3.45
N LEU A 135 0.70 2.52 -3.04
CA LEU A 135 -0.11 1.74 -3.97
C LEU A 135 -1.16 2.61 -4.67
N ILE A 136 -1.81 3.54 -3.96
CA ILE A 136 -2.79 4.48 -4.52
C ILE A 136 -2.14 5.43 -5.53
N GLU A 137 -0.94 5.92 -5.26
CA GLU A 137 -0.17 6.75 -6.21
C GLU A 137 0.12 5.96 -7.50
N LEU A 138 0.59 4.72 -7.38
CA LEU A 138 0.81 3.86 -8.53
C LEU A 138 -0.49 3.60 -9.31
N ILE A 139 -1.60 3.35 -8.61
CA ILE A 139 -2.91 3.18 -9.23
C ILE A 139 -3.33 4.45 -9.99
N ALA A 140 -3.03 5.65 -9.48
CA ALA A 140 -3.38 6.90 -10.14
C ALA A 140 -2.59 7.10 -11.44
N GLU A 141 -1.29 6.76 -11.43
CA GLU A 141 -0.38 7.04 -12.54
C GLU A 141 -0.27 5.92 -13.59
N PHE A 142 -0.49 4.66 -13.22
CA PHE A 142 -0.18 3.51 -14.07
C PHE A 142 -1.38 2.59 -14.28
N GLU A 143 -1.31 1.78 -15.33
CA GLU A 143 -2.33 0.80 -15.66
C GLU A 143 -2.49 -0.22 -14.53
N TRP A 144 -3.74 -0.52 -14.16
CA TRP A 144 -4.03 -1.37 -13.00
C TRP A 144 -3.43 -2.77 -13.13
N SER A 145 -3.43 -3.36 -14.32
CA SER A 145 -2.85 -4.68 -14.56
C SER A 145 -1.36 -4.75 -14.22
N ALA A 146 -0.60 -3.70 -14.56
CA ALA A 146 0.81 -3.58 -14.25
C ALA A 146 1.05 -3.37 -12.74
N VAL A 147 0.27 -2.49 -12.12
CA VAL A 147 0.34 -2.24 -10.66
C VAL A 147 0.01 -3.53 -9.89
N PHE A 148 -0.98 -4.30 -10.33
CA PHE A 148 -1.34 -5.57 -9.71
C PHE A 148 -0.22 -6.61 -9.80
N GLN A 149 0.50 -6.70 -10.93
CA GLN A 149 1.66 -7.59 -11.04
C GLN A 149 2.78 -7.20 -10.07
N TYR A 150 3.10 -5.91 -10.02
CA TYR A 150 4.05 -5.36 -9.05
C TYR A 150 3.65 -5.72 -7.61
N TYR A 151 2.43 -5.36 -7.23
CA TYR A 151 1.84 -5.64 -5.92
C TYR A 151 1.96 -7.12 -5.55
N SER A 152 1.63 -8.01 -6.48
CA SER A 152 1.59 -9.45 -6.20
C SER A 152 2.96 -10.01 -5.86
N VAL A 153 4.01 -9.54 -6.54
CA VAL A 153 5.38 -9.98 -6.26
C VAL A 153 5.90 -9.30 -4.99
N PHE A 154 5.74 -7.98 -4.88
CA PHE A 154 6.14 -7.19 -3.71
C PHE A 154 5.57 -7.78 -2.41
N PHE A 155 4.26 -7.98 -2.36
CA PHE A 155 3.56 -8.55 -1.19
C PHE A 155 4.14 -9.92 -0.78
N ASN A 156 4.38 -10.80 -1.75
CA ASN A 156 4.90 -12.14 -1.46
C ASN A 156 6.36 -12.11 -0.97
N CYS A 157 7.18 -11.18 -1.46
CA CYS A 157 8.56 -10.98 -1.00
C CYS A 157 8.58 -10.51 0.46
N HIS A 158 7.83 -9.46 0.79
CA HIS A 158 7.81 -8.91 2.14
C HIS A 158 7.11 -9.82 3.15
N GLN A 159 6.32 -10.80 2.69
CA GLN A 159 5.82 -11.83 3.58
C GLN A 159 6.92 -12.71 4.19
N LEU A 160 7.97 -12.99 3.42
CA LEU A 160 9.10 -13.77 3.91
C LEU A 160 9.90 -12.99 4.96
N GLU A 161 9.99 -11.67 4.82
CA GLU A 161 10.61 -10.78 5.81
C GLU A 161 9.79 -10.73 7.11
N MET A 162 8.46 -10.63 7.00
CA MET A 162 7.61 -10.66 8.19
C MET A 162 7.67 -11.99 8.94
N ALA A 163 7.91 -13.11 8.25
CA ALA A 163 8.07 -14.41 8.89
C ALA A 163 9.27 -14.47 9.86
N VAL A 164 10.27 -13.59 9.68
CA VAL A 164 11.39 -13.42 10.62
C VAL A 164 11.23 -12.22 11.56
N GLY A 165 10.06 -11.56 11.52
CA GLY A 165 9.70 -10.42 12.38
C GLY A 165 10.17 -9.06 11.87
N ASP A 166 10.63 -8.96 10.62
CA ASP A 166 11.00 -7.69 9.99
C ASP A 166 9.81 -7.12 9.19
N TYR A 167 9.40 -5.90 9.55
CA TYR A 167 8.29 -5.18 8.91
C TYR A 167 8.77 -3.92 8.17
N SER A 168 10.06 -3.61 8.20
CA SER A 168 10.61 -2.35 7.68
C SER A 168 10.56 -2.27 6.14
N GLY A 169 10.64 -3.40 5.44
CA GLY A 169 10.70 -3.42 3.97
C GLY A 169 9.45 -2.87 3.26
N TRP A 170 8.30 -2.88 3.93
CA TRP A 170 7.02 -2.47 3.35
C TRP A 170 6.90 -0.97 3.03
N GLU A 171 7.69 -0.12 3.68
CA GLU A 171 7.70 1.33 3.42
C GLU A 171 8.59 1.72 2.23
N ILE A 172 9.44 0.81 1.76
CA ILE A 172 10.44 1.06 0.74
C ILE A 172 9.96 0.51 -0.61
N PRO A 173 9.70 1.35 -1.62
CA PRO A 173 9.38 0.87 -2.95
C PRO A 173 10.52 0.05 -3.55
N ALA A 174 10.20 -1.13 -4.08
CA ALA A 174 11.18 -1.98 -4.75
C ALA A 174 11.44 -1.46 -6.18
N MET A 175 12.47 -0.63 -6.33
CA MET A 175 12.75 0.10 -7.58
C MET A 175 12.99 -0.81 -8.79
N ASP A 176 13.62 -1.97 -8.57
CA ASP A 176 13.83 -3.00 -9.58
C ASP A 176 12.50 -3.61 -10.05
N LEU A 177 11.60 -3.89 -9.11
CA LEU A 177 10.23 -4.37 -9.38
C LEU A 177 9.38 -3.32 -10.09
N LEU A 178 9.47 -2.04 -9.69
CA LEU A 178 8.78 -0.92 -10.35
C LEU A 178 9.26 -0.76 -11.80
N SER A 179 10.57 -0.80 -12.03
CA SER A 179 11.13 -0.72 -13.37
C SER A 179 10.69 -1.88 -14.25
N LYS A 180 10.63 -3.09 -13.68
CA LYS A 180 10.25 -4.32 -14.40
C LYS A 180 8.76 -4.37 -14.74
N HIS A 181 7.88 -3.95 -13.83
CA HIS A 181 6.43 -4.18 -13.96
C HIS A 181 5.62 -2.93 -14.25
N VAL A 182 6.03 -1.74 -13.79
CA VAL A 182 5.13 -0.57 -13.70
C VAL A 182 5.50 0.54 -14.68
N TYR A 183 6.76 0.95 -14.75
CA TYR A 183 7.15 2.18 -15.45
C TYR A 183 6.85 2.21 -16.94
N ALA A 184 6.80 1.05 -17.60
CA ALA A 184 6.43 0.94 -19.02
C ALA A 184 4.92 1.18 -19.29
N TYR A 185 4.08 1.19 -18.25
CA TYR A 185 2.61 1.17 -18.37
C TYR A 185 1.96 2.41 -17.74
N ARG A 186 2.57 3.58 -17.91
CA ARG A 186 2.00 4.85 -17.44
C ARG A 186 0.70 5.15 -18.20
N LYS A 187 -0.35 5.55 -17.48
CA LYS A 187 -1.62 5.98 -18.07
C LYS A 187 -1.42 7.22 -18.94
N ALA A 188 -2.23 7.33 -19.98
CA ALA A 188 -2.32 8.57 -20.73
C ALA A 188 -2.82 9.69 -19.80
N MET A 189 -2.04 10.76 -19.66
CA MET A 189 -2.44 11.94 -18.90
C MET A 189 -3.75 12.50 -19.47
N PRO A 190 -4.78 12.76 -18.65
CA PRO A 190 -5.96 13.49 -19.09
C PRO A 190 -5.58 14.97 -19.25
N GLY A 191 -5.04 15.33 -20.42
CA GLY A 191 -4.58 16.67 -20.73
C GLY A 191 -5.24 17.22 -21.98
N LYS A 192 -6.33 17.96 -21.78
CA LYS A 192 -7.04 18.91 -22.69
C LYS A 192 -7.40 18.36 -24.09
N GLN A 193 -8.63 18.65 -24.51
CA GLN A 193 -9.19 18.31 -25.83
C GLN A 193 -8.16 18.31 -26.96
N PRO A 194 -8.16 17.29 -27.84
CA PRO A 194 -7.29 17.28 -29.00
C PRO A 194 -7.65 18.44 -29.92
N ARG A 195 -6.70 19.35 -30.17
CA ARG A 195 -6.64 20.02 -31.46
C ARG A 195 -6.24 18.95 -32.48
N THR A 196 -7.24 18.54 -33.25
CA THR A 196 -7.19 17.90 -34.56
C THR A 196 -5.89 17.17 -34.94
N ALA A 197 -6.02 15.83 -34.98
CA ALA A 197 -5.41 14.89 -35.91
C ALA A 197 -3.91 15.06 -36.27
N GLY A 198 -3.09 14.19 -35.69
CA GLY A 198 -1.79 13.80 -36.22
C GLY A 198 -1.22 12.63 -35.41
N ASN A 199 -1.30 11.42 -35.97
CA ASN A 199 -0.74 10.13 -35.49
C ASN A 199 0.23 10.22 -34.29
N MET A 200 -0.19 9.84 -33.09
CA MET A 200 0.75 9.51 -32.01
C MET A 200 1.16 8.04 -32.12
N CYS A 201 2.42 7.83 -32.53
CA CYS A 201 3.09 6.54 -32.50
C CYS A 201 3.37 6.13 -31.05
N THR A 202 2.93 4.93 -30.69
CA THR A 202 3.46 4.16 -29.57
C THR A 202 4.96 3.94 -29.82
N SER A 203 5.84 4.59 -29.06
CA SER A 203 7.28 4.36 -29.19
C SER A 203 7.62 3.02 -28.55
N ASN A 204 8.31 2.17 -29.31
CA ASN A 204 8.89 0.94 -28.80
C ASN A 204 10.00 1.28 -27.77
N PRO A 205 10.31 0.39 -26.82
CA PRO A 205 11.41 0.56 -25.87
C PRO A 205 12.81 0.65 -26.54
N THR A 206 12.90 0.37 -27.83
CA THR A 206 14.08 0.59 -28.68
C THR A 206 14.17 2.01 -29.25
N ASP A 207 13.09 2.79 -29.18
CA ASP A 207 13.01 4.08 -29.84
C ASP A 207 13.65 5.18 -28.99
N ILE A 208 14.45 6.02 -29.65
CA ILE A 208 15.23 7.07 -29.02
C ILE A 208 14.30 8.14 -28.42
N CYS A 209 14.61 8.63 -27.22
CA CYS A 209 13.86 9.71 -26.59
C CYS A 209 13.94 11.02 -27.41
N HIS A 210 12.87 11.35 -28.13
CA HIS A 210 12.79 12.61 -28.90
C HIS A 210 12.81 13.85 -28.00
N LYS A 211 12.18 13.78 -26.82
CA LYS A 211 12.17 14.89 -25.86
C LYS A 211 13.56 15.20 -25.28
N TYR A 212 14.41 14.18 -25.13
CA TYR A 212 15.82 14.37 -24.79
C TYR A 212 16.57 15.10 -25.90
N ASN A 213 16.33 14.71 -27.16
CA ASN A 213 16.92 15.37 -28.32
C ASN A 213 16.48 16.84 -28.48
N GLU A 214 15.29 17.19 -27.99
CA GLU A 214 14.78 18.57 -27.92
C GLU A 214 15.20 19.34 -26.64
N GLY A 215 15.91 18.71 -25.70
CA GLY A 215 16.33 19.33 -24.43
C GLY A 215 15.22 19.46 -23.39
N LYS A 216 14.08 18.79 -23.60
CA LYS A 216 12.89 18.83 -22.72
C LYS A 216 12.81 17.66 -21.74
N CYS A 217 13.67 16.65 -21.89
CA CYS A 217 13.78 15.53 -20.95
C CYS A 217 15.17 15.55 -20.31
N THR A 218 15.21 15.86 -19.02
CA THR A 218 16.45 16.02 -18.24
C THR A 218 16.69 14.89 -17.24
N MET A 219 15.70 14.03 -16.99
CA MET A 219 15.80 12.95 -16.01
C MET A 219 16.47 11.72 -16.64
N THR A 220 17.47 11.16 -15.95
CA THR A 220 18.18 9.95 -16.36
C THR A 220 18.10 8.91 -15.23
N PRO A 221 17.50 7.71 -15.45
CA PRO A 221 16.92 7.23 -16.71
C PRO A 221 15.62 7.96 -17.11
N CYS A 222 15.29 7.90 -18.40
CA CYS A 222 14.12 8.55 -18.99
C CYS A 222 12.81 8.13 -18.28
N PRO A 223 11.92 9.06 -17.89
CA PRO A 223 10.63 8.72 -17.27
C PRO A 223 9.70 7.89 -18.17
N TRP A 224 9.98 7.86 -19.48
CA TRP A 224 9.25 7.08 -20.48
C TRP A 224 10.00 5.81 -20.91
N GLY A 225 11.08 5.42 -20.23
CA GLY A 225 11.84 4.20 -20.52
C GLY A 225 12.62 4.21 -21.85
N CYS A 226 12.55 5.28 -22.62
CA CYS A 226 13.26 5.41 -23.90
C CYS A 226 14.75 5.74 -23.67
N PRO A 227 15.70 5.11 -24.40
CA PRO A 227 17.12 5.44 -24.29
C PRO A 227 17.39 6.90 -24.67
N HIS A 228 18.19 7.58 -23.84
CA HIS A 228 18.71 8.91 -24.11
C HIS A 228 19.95 8.81 -25.01
N SER A 229 19.74 8.93 -26.32
CA SER A 229 20.81 9.00 -27.32
C SER A 229 20.53 10.10 -28.34
N CYS A 230 21.58 10.69 -28.88
CA CYS A 230 21.52 11.76 -29.87
C CYS A 230 21.06 11.20 -31.22
N THR A 231 20.00 11.74 -31.82
CA THR A 231 19.56 11.29 -33.15
C THR A 231 20.51 11.69 -34.28
N THR A 232 21.42 12.65 -34.03
CA THR A 232 22.42 13.07 -35.03
C THR A 232 23.67 12.19 -35.03
N CYS A 233 24.14 11.74 -33.86
CA CYS A 233 25.43 11.04 -33.75
C CYS A 233 25.40 9.74 -32.91
N GLY A 234 24.24 9.36 -32.37
CA GLY A 234 24.05 8.14 -31.57
C GLY A 234 24.61 8.19 -30.14
N LYS A 235 25.34 9.25 -29.74
CA LYS A 235 25.96 9.36 -28.41
C LYS A 235 24.93 9.64 -27.31
N THR A 236 25.20 9.16 -26.10
CA THR A 236 24.32 9.32 -24.92
C THR A 236 24.59 10.59 -24.09
N ASP A 237 25.61 11.35 -24.47
CA ASP A 237 26.16 12.45 -23.67
C ASP A 237 25.37 13.75 -23.87
N HIS A 238 24.75 13.91 -25.04
CA HIS A 238 24.02 15.11 -25.43
C HIS A 238 22.82 14.78 -26.32
N GLY A 239 21.81 15.67 -26.32
CA GLY A 239 20.72 15.62 -27.27
C GLY A 239 21.02 16.38 -28.57
N LYS A 240 20.27 16.11 -29.64
CA LYS A 240 20.39 16.81 -30.93
C LYS A 240 20.43 18.34 -30.83
N HIS A 241 19.67 18.93 -29.91
CA HIS A 241 19.62 20.38 -29.66
C HIS A 241 20.99 21.03 -29.34
N GLN A 242 22.01 20.24 -28.99
CA GLN A 242 23.36 20.73 -28.70
C GLN A 242 24.27 20.77 -29.94
N HIS A 243 23.84 20.24 -31.08
CA HIS A 243 24.55 20.42 -32.34
C HIS A 243 24.28 21.82 -32.89
N LYS A 244 25.34 22.56 -33.23
CA LYS A 244 25.21 23.76 -34.07
C LYS A 244 24.86 23.31 -35.50
N ASN A 245 23.84 23.94 -36.07
CA ASN A 245 23.51 23.80 -37.50
C ASN A 245 24.69 24.24 -38.38
#